data_AF-W1XL38-F1
#
_entry.id   AF-W1XL38-F1
#
_cell.length_a   1.000
_cell.length_b   1.000
_cell.length_c   1.000
_cell.angle_alpha   90.00
_cell.angle_beta   90.00
_cell.angle_gamma   90.00
#
_symmetry.space_group_name_H-M   'P 1'
#
loop_
_entity.id
_entity.type
_entity.pdbx_description
1 polymer ?
#
loop_
_entity_poly.entity_id
_entity_poly.type
_entity_poly.pdbx_seq_one_letter_code
_entity_poly.pdbx_strand_id
1 'polypeptide(L)'
;QVTFKNEKGSAEFVEPPQQNTDAYGVATINMVSQVAEENTISATLPNGFSQRIIAKFVSDSSTPKFKQLVADPDTIIAGNSQGSTLTATVTDFHNNPLKDMKVNFVAPGGSQLD
;
A
#
# COMPACT_ATOMS: atom_id res chain seq x y z
N GLN A 1 -4.28 -22.71 23.65
CA GLN A 1 -3.42 -21.74 22.96
C GLN A 1 -3.70 -21.81 21.47
N VAL A 2 -3.85 -20.67 20.81
CA VAL A 2 -4.02 -20.50 19.36
C VAL A 2 -2.69 -20.00 18.79
N THR A 3 -2.23 -20.59 17.69
CA THR A 3 -1.04 -20.13 16.98
C THR A 3 -1.46 -19.40 15.70
N PHE A 4 -1.09 -18.13 15.61
CA PHE A 4 -1.24 -17.29 14.42
C PHE A 4 -0.01 -17.41 13.53
N LYS A 5 -0.20 -17.33 12.21
CA LYS A 5 0.89 -17.29 11.24
C LYS A 5 0.54 -16.36 10.11
N ASN A 6 1.46 -15.47 9.75
CA ASN A 6 1.42 -14.83 8.44
C ASN A 6 2.04 -15.79 7.42
N GLU A 7 1.22 -16.34 6.54
CA GLU A 7 1.64 -17.31 5.54
C GLU A 7 2.12 -16.66 4.25
N LYS A 8 1.66 -15.43 3.97
CA LYS A 8 2.04 -14.65 2.80
C LYS A 8 1.87 -13.16 3.09
N GLY A 9 2.85 -12.37 2.70
CA GLY A 9 2.91 -10.94 2.95
C GLY A 9 4.00 -10.64 3.97
N SER A 10 4.19 -9.35 4.24
CA SER A 10 5.29 -8.78 5.02
C SER A 10 4.83 -8.20 6.35
N ALA A 11 3.53 -8.24 6.64
CA ALA A 11 3.02 -7.75 7.91
C ALA A 11 3.52 -8.61 9.09
N GLU A 12 3.85 -7.95 10.19
CA GLU A 12 4.46 -8.56 11.37
C GLU A 12 3.54 -8.47 12.59
N PHE A 13 3.52 -9.53 13.40
CA PHE A 13 2.78 -9.53 14.66
C PHE A 13 3.49 -8.68 15.70
N VAL A 14 2.73 -7.88 16.44
CA VAL A 14 3.26 -7.04 17.52
C VAL A 14 3.54 -7.86 18.78
N GLU A 15 2.68 -8.84 19.05
CA GLU A 15 2.84 -9.80 20.13
C GLU A 15 3.37 -11.15 19.61
N PRO A 16 3.87 -12.05 20.49
CA PRO A 16 4.22 -13.40 20.09
C PRO A 16 3.04 -14.09 19.35
N PRO A 17 3.29 -14.89 18.30
CA PRO A 17 2.23 -15.48 17.47
C PRO A 17 1.39 -16.55 18.19
N GLN A 18 1.58 -16.76 19.49
CA GLN A 18 0.85 -17.72 20.29
C GLN A 18 0.05 -17.00 21.37
N GLN A 19 -1.28 -17.12 21.32
CA GLN A 19 -2.18 -16.42 22.22
C GLN A 19 -3.11 -17.40 22.94
N ASN A 20 -3.52 -17.06 24.16
CA ASN A 20 -4.58 -17.80 24.85
C ASN A 20 -5.93 -17.18 24.53
N THR A 21 -6.97 -18.01 24.49
CA THR A 21 -8.33 -17.52 24.45
C THR A 21 -8.72 -16.95 25.81
N ASP A 22 -9.54 -15.91 25.80
CA ASP A 22 -10.12 -15.32 27.01
C ASP A 22 -11.29 -16.15 27.57
N ALA A 23 -11.99 -15.61 28.58
CA ALA A 23 -13.14 -16.24 29.22
C ALA A 23 -14.34 -16.47 28.28
N TYR A 24 -14.34 -15.85 27.10
CA TYR A 24 -15.37 -15.99 26.07
C TYR A 24 -14.91 -16.86 24.89
N GLY A 25 -13.70 -17.44 24.97
CA GLY A 25 -13.16 -18.28 23.90
C GLY A 25 -12.52 -17.49 22.75
N VAL A 26 -12.20 -16.21 22.94
CA VAL A 26 -11.65 -15.34 21.89
C VAL A 26 -10.14 -15.15 22.09
N ALA A 27 -9.36 -15.32 21.02
CA ALA A 27 -7.94 -14.97 20.99
C ALA A 27 -7.71 -13.86 19.96
N THR A 28 -6.97 -12.82 20.33
CA THR A 28 -6.67 -11.65 19.49
C THR A 28 -5.16 -11.48 19.34
N ILE A 29 -4.72 -10.99 18.19
CA ILE A 29 -3.34 -10.58 17.95
C ILE A 29 -3.34 -9.34 17.06
N ASN A 30 -2.41 -8.42 17.31
CA ASN A 30 -2.24 -7.24 16.48
C ASN A 30 -1.14 -7.47 15.46
N MET A 31 -1.29 -6.83 14.30
CA MET A 31 -0.35 -6.91 13.21
C MET A 31 -0.15 -5.54 12.59
N VAL A 32 1.08 -5.23 12.21
CA VAL A 32 1.49 -3.97 11.59
C VAL A 32 2.19 -4.23 10.27
N SER A 33 2.08 -3.29 9.32
CA SER A 33 2.78 -3.35 8.03
C SER A 33 3.13 -1.95 7.58
N GLN A 34 4.32 -1.79 7.00
CA GLN A 34 4.69 -0.59 6.25
C GLN A 34 4.35 -0.71 4.76
N VAL A 35 3.93 -1.90 4.31
CA VAL A 35 3.61 -2.21 2.91
C VAL A 35 2.10 -2.33 2.74
N ALA A 36 1.57 -1.60 1.76
CA ALA A 36 0.16 -1.69 1.36
C ALA A 36 -0.07 -2.94 0.49
N GLU A 37 -0.48 -4.03 1.13
CA GLU A 37 -0.67 -5.32 0.47
C GLU A 37 -1.70 -6.22 1.19
N GLU A 38 -2.03 -7.32 0.54
CA GLU A 38 -2.84 -8.39 1.11
C GLU A 38 -1.95 -9.42 1.83
N ASN A 39 -2.32 -9.76 3.05
CA ASN A 39 -1.64 -10.71 3.92
C ASN A 39 -2.55 -11.91 4.20
N THR A 40 -2.03 -13.12 3.99
CA THR A 40 -2.77 -14.36 4.25
C THR A 40 -2.43 -14.86 5.65
N ILE A 41 -3.40 -14.78 6.56
CA ILE A 41 -3.20 -15.13 7.97
C ILE A 41 -3.93 -16.43 8.29
N SER A 42 -3.26 -17.34 8.98
CA SER A 42 -3.90 -18.53 9.56
C SER A 42 -3.86 -18.52 11.08
N ALA A 43 -4.90 -19.09 11.68
CA ALA A 43 -4.99 -19.37 13.11
C ALA A 43 -5.18 -20.87 13.29
N THR A 44 -4.33 -21.51 14.10
CA THR A 44 -4.27 -22.96 14.27
C THR A 44 -4.42 -23.33 15.75
N LEU A 45 -5.31 -24.29 16.02
CA LEU A 45 -5.49 -24.91 17.33
C LEU A 45 -4.50 -26.07 17.55
N PRO A 46 -4.25 -26.49 18.80
CA PRO A 46 -3.31 -27.57 19.09
C PRO A 46 -3.70 -28.92 18.49
N ASN A 47 -5.00 -29.13 18.23
CA ASN A 47 -5.52 -30.33 17.57
C ASN A 47 -5.38 -30.28 16.03
N GLY A 48 -4.72 -29.26 15.48
CA GLY A 48 -4.47 -29.10 14.05
C GLY A 48 -5.60 -28.44 13.26
N PHE A 49 -6.76 -28.15 13.88
CA PHE A 49 -7.81 -27.40 13.20
C PHE A 49 -7.32 -25.97 12.92
N SER A 50 -7.53 -25.49 11.69
CA SER A 50 -7.08 -24.17 11.28
C SER A 50 -8.09 -23.44 10.42
N GLN A 51 -8.04 -22.11 10.48
CA GLN A 51 -8.81 -21.20 9.64
C GLN A 51 -7.86 -20.16 9.05
N ARG A 52 -8.17 -19.69 7.84
CA ARG A 52 -7.41 -18.67 7.12
C ARG A 52 -8.31 -17.50 6.75
N ILE A 53 -7.73 -16.30 6.81
CA ILE A 53 -8.31 -15.06 6.30
C ILE A 53 -7.30 -14.32 5.42
N ILE A 54 -7.78 -13.31 4.70
CA ILE A 54 -6.95 -12.32 4.01
C ILE A 54 -7.20 -10.97 4.66
N ALA A 55 -6.14 -10.35 5.19
CA ALA A 55 -6.16 -9.00 5.74
C ALA A 55 -5.46 -8.05 4.75
N LYS A 56 -6.03 -6.87 4.50
CA LYS A 56 -5.48 -5.91 3.53
C LYS A 56 -5.01 -4.63 4.22
N PHE A 57 -3.73 -4.32 4.07
CA PHE A 57 -3.17 -3.01 4.39
C PHE A 57 -3.26 -2.12 3.16
N VAL A 58 -3.60 -0.85 3.37
CA VAL A 58 -3.73 0.16 2.32
C VAL A 58 -2.73 1.28 2.57
N SER A 59 -2.37 2.00 1.51
CA SER A 59 -1.47 3.14 1.59
C SER A 59 -2.08 4.28 2.39
N ASP A 60 -1.22 5.03 3.08
CA ASP A 60 -1.64 6.15 3.91
C ASP A 60 -1.79 7.45 3.09
N SER A 61 -3.04 7.80 2.78
CA SER A 61 -3.36 9.01 2.01
C SER A 61 -3.17 10.32 2.78
N SER A 62 -2.90 10.26 4.09
CA SER A 62 -2.62 11.44 4.92
C SER A 62 -1.17 11.91 4.84
N THR A 63 -0.25 11.05 4.36
CA THR A 63 1.18 11.36 4.20
C THR A 63 1.66 11.29 2.74
N PRO A 64 0.98 11.97 1.79
CA PRO A 64 1.35 11.90 0.38
C PRO A 64 2.70 12.56 0.10
N LYS A 65 3.47 11.95 -0.80
CA LYS A 65 4.69 12.52 -1.36
C LYS A 65 4.81 12.19 -2.84
N PHE A 66 5.48 13.07 -3.58
CA PHE A 66 5.89 12.74 -4.95
C PHE A 66 7.11 11.84 -4.91
N LYS A 67 6.99 10.68 -5.57
CA LYS A 67 8.13 9.79 -5.84
C LYS A 67 8.87 10.23 -7.09
N GLN A 68 8.15 10.68 -8.12
CA GLN A 68 8.71 11.01 -9.42
C GLN A 68 7.78 11.94 -10.20
N LEU A 69 8.38 12.79 -11.04
CA LEU A 69 7.72 13.50 -12.13
C LEU A 69 8.60 13.37 -13.37
N VAL A 70 8.05 12.88 -14.47
CA VAL A 70 8.76 12.73 -15.75
C VAL A 70 7.96 13.32 -16.90
N ALA A 71 8.68 13.80 -17.90
CA ALA A 71 8.16 14.20 -19.20
C ALA A 71 8.68 13.22 -20.26
N ASP A 72 7.80 12.73 -21.13
CA ASP A 72 8.19 11.85 -22.24
C ASP A 72 7.44 12.20 -23.53
N PRO A 73 8.13 12.67 -24.60
CA PRO A 73 9.55 13.05 -24.59
C PRO A 73 9.80 14.30 -23.71
N ASP A 74 11.01 14.44 -23.16
CA ASP A 74 11.39 15.62 -22.36
C ASP A 74 11.75 16.85 -23.23
N THR A 75 11.93 16.63 -24.53
CA THR A 75 12.31 17.62 -25.52
C THR A 75 11.36 17.55 -26.70
N ILE A 76 10.69 18.67 -27.00
CA ILE A 76 9.75 18.81 -28.11
C ILE A 76 10.14 20.02 -28.97
N ILE A 77 9.86 19.95 -30.28
CA ILE A 77 10.09 21.07 -31.19
C ILE A 77 8.95 22.08 -31.02
N ALA A 78 9.29 23.31 -30.60
CA ALA A 78 8.30 24.36 -30.41
C ALA A 78 7.47 24.63 -31.68
N GLY A 79 6.15 24.68 -31.53
CA GLY A 79 5.21 25.00 -32.61
C GLY A 79 4.80 23.81 -33.49
N ASN A 80 5.31 22.61 -33.24
CA ASN A 80 4.77 21.40 -33.88
C ASN A 80 3.54 20.86 -33.11
N SER A 81 2.86 19.86 -33.65
CA SER A 81 1.67 19.26 -33.04
C SER A 81 1.98 18.09 -32.08
N GLN A 82 3.24 17.89 -31.70
CA GLN A 82 3.64 16.79 -30.81
C GLN A 82 3.81 17.32 -29.39
N GLY A 83 3.01 16.80 -28.47
CA GLY A 83 3.09 17.12 -27.04
C GLY A 83 4.09 16.25 -26.28
N SER A 84 4.18 16.48 -24.98
CA SER A 84 4.88 15.63 -24.01
C SER A 84 3.89 15.07 -23.01
N THR A 85 4.05 13.80 -22.61
CA THR A 85 3.26 13.21 -21.54
C THR A 85 3.95 13.44 -20.21
N LEU A 86 3.30 14.17 -19.30
CA LEU A 86 3.77 14.33 -17.93
C LEU A 86 3.20 13.22 -17.04
N THR A 87 4.08 12.41 -16.45
CA THR A 87 3.69 11.35 -15.51
C THR A 87 4.19 11.68 -14.10
N ALA A 88 3.27 11.90 -13.18
CA ALA A 88 3.57 12.05 -11.75
C ALA A 88 3.26 10.75 -11.01
N THR A 89 4.22 10.25 -10.22
CA THR A 89 4.04 9.09 -9.35
C THR A 89 3.95 9.56 -7.91
N VAL A 90 2.81 9.29 -7.26
CA VAL A 90 2.54 9.68 -5.87
C VAL A 90 2.52 8.44 -4.98
N THR A 91 3.17 8.53 -3.83
CA THR A 91 3.20 7.46 -2.82
C THR A 91 2.95 8.02 -1.43
N ASP A 92 2.71 7.16 -0.45
CA ASP A 92 2.79 7.53 0.96
C ASP A 92 4.25 7.65 1.44
N PHE A 93 4.45 7.93 2.74
CA PHE A 93 5.78 8.02 3.35
C PHE A 93 6.63 6.76 3.15
N HIS A 94 6.02 5.56 3.17
CA HIS A 94 6.69 4.27 3.02
C HIS A 94 6.86 3.83 1.56
N ASN A 95 6.55 4.69 0.59
CA ASN A 95 6.59 4.43 -0.84
C ASN A 95 5.49 3.50 -1.38
N ASN A 96 4.39 3.32 -0.65
CA ASN A 96 3.23 2.63 -1.18
C ASN A 96 2.48 3.53 -2.17
N PRO A 97 2.11 3.05 -3.37
CA PRO A 97 1.35 3.84 -4.33
C PRO A 97 0.03 4.37 -3.76
N LEU A 98 -0.24 5.65 -3.97
CA LEU A 98 -1.52 6.26 -3.61
C LEU A 98 -2.42 6.32 -4.84
N LYS A 99 -3.44 5.46 -4.85
CA LYS A 99 -4.46 5.44 -5.91
C LYS A 99 -5.45 6.59 -5.74
N ASP A 100 -6.07 6.99 -6.84
CA ASP A 100 -7.18 7.94 -6.87
C ASP A 100 -6.85 9.33 -6.27
N MET A 101 -5.56 9.66 -6.14
CA MET A 101 -5.09 10.98 -5.70
C MET A 101 -5.16 11.99 -6.84
N LYS A 102 -5.83 13.13 -6.60
CA LYS A 102 -5.86 14.23 -7.56
C LYS A 102 -4.52 14.96 -7.57
N VAL A 103 -3.87 14.99 -8.73
CA VAL A 103 -2.66 15.77 -9.00
C VAL A 103 -3.02 16.93 -9.93
N ASN A 104 -2.62 18.15 -9.55
CA ASN A 104 -2.82 19.33 -10.39
C ASN A 104 -1.52 19.65 -11.13
N PHE A 105 -1.57 19.65 -12.45
CA PHE A 105 -0.47 20.11 -13.30
C PHE A 105 -0.67 21.58 -13.66
N VAL A 106 0.42 22.34 -13.68
CA VAL A 106 0.45 23.74 -14.10
C VAL A 106 1.60 23.91 -15.07
N ALA A 107 1.33 24.51 -16.23
CA ALA A 107 2.34 24.85 -17.21
C ALA A 107 2.48 26.39 -17.30
N PRO A 108 3.72 26.93 -17.30
CA PRO A 108 3.94 28.36 -17.51
C PRO A 108 3.64 28.79 -18.96
N GLY A 109 3.46 30.09 -19.18
CA GLY A 109 2.91 30.66 -20.41
C GLY A 109 3.64 30.25 -21.70
N GLY A 110 2.83 29.88 -22.71
CA GLY A 110 3.27 29.35 -24.01
C GLY A 110 3.00 27.85 -24.18
N SER A 111 2.79 27.12 -23.08
CA SER A 111 2.43 25.71 -23.06
C SER A 111 0.93 25.53 -22.80
N GLN A 112 0.32 24.53 -23.43
CA GLN A 112 -1.06 24.11 -23.18
C GLN A 112 -1.05 22.72 -22.54
N LEU A 113 -1.91 22.52 -21.54
CA LEU A 113 -2.26 21.20 -21.03
C LEU A 113 -3.55 20.78 -21.74
N ASP A 114 -3.49 19.67 -22.47
CA ASP A 114 -4.64 19.07 -23.15
C ASP A 114 -5.28 17.93 -22.33
#